data_AF-A0A1B7MNS2-F1
#
_entry.id   AF-A0A1B7MNS2-F1
#
_cell.length_a   1.000
_cell.length_b   1.000
_cell.length_c   1.000
_cell.angle_alpha   90.00
_cell.angle_beta   90.00
_cell.angle_gamma   90.00
#
_symmetry.space_group_name_H-M   'P 1'
#
loop_
_entity.id
_entity.type
_entity.pdbx_description
1 polymer ?
#
loop_
_entity_poly.entity_id
_entity_poly.type
_entity_poly.pdbx_seq_one_letter_code
_entity_poly.pdbx_strand_id
1 'polypeptide(L)' 'LDACPLDVLRHFINRSWRFMSTYRKGLNGEAAVWAVRKQKQHCSVSQTAMHSILAVLN' A
#
# COMPACT_ATOMS: atom_id res chain seq x y z
N LEU A 1 -12.37 14.18 20.09
CA LEU A 1 -11.67 12.95 19.60
C LEU A 1 -12.63 11.76 19.49
N ASP A 2 -13.81 11.81 20.12
CA ASP A 2 -14.80 10.72 20.11
C ASP A 2 -15.78 10.70 18.94
N ALA A 3 -15.65 11.63 17.98
CA ALA A 3 -16.54 11.71 16.83
C ALA A 3 -16.31 10.59 15.79
N CYS A 4 -15.12 9.96 15.81
CA CYS A 4 -14.77 8.88 14.90
C CYS A 4 -14.48 7.61 15.69
N PRO A 5 -15.18 6.51 15.42
CA PRO A 5 -14.87 5.23 16.03
C PRO A 5 -13.40 4.83 15.80
N LEU A 6 -12.77 4.29 16.83
CA LEU A 6 -11.34 3.94 16.84
C LEU A 6 -10.97 2.91 15.76
N ASP A 7 -11.89 2.00 15.46
CA ASP A 7 -11.79 1.00 14.40
C ASP A 7 -11.76 1.66 13.00
N VAL A 8 -12.59 2.69 12.76
CA VAL A 8 -12.58 3.46 11.51
C VAL A 8 -11.23 4.16 11.32
N LEU A 9 -10.74 4.82 12.37
CA LEU A 9 -9.43 5.48 12.33
C LEU A 9 -8.31 4.48 12.05
N ARG A 10 -8.31 3.33 12.74
CA ARG A 10 -7.33 2.25 12.50
C ARG A 10 -7.41 1.72 11.08
N HIS A 11 -8.62 1.48 10.56
CA HIS A 11 -8.79 0.99 9.20
C HIS A 11 -8.25 1.98 8.17
N PHE A 12 -8.57 3.27 8.35
CA PHE A 12 -8.10 4.34 7.48
C PHE A 12 -6.57 4.49 7.50
N ILE A 13 -5.96 4.54 8.69
CA ILE A 13 -4.49 4.66 8.84
C ILE A 13 -3.80 3.44 8.23
N ASN A 14 -4.26 2.23 8.52
CA ASN A 14 -3.68 1.00 7.99
C ASN A 14 -3.79 0.92 6.47
N ARG A 15 -4.93 1.34 5.91
CA ARG A 15 -5.12 1.40 4.46
C ARG A 15 -4.19 2.42 3.82
N SER A 16 -4.11 3.62 4.39
CA SER A 16 -3.26 4.70 3.90
C SER A 16 -1.78 4.34 3.97
N TRP A 17 -1.35 3.65 5.03
CA TRP A 17 0.03 3.22 5.21
C TRP A 17 0.50 2.27 4.11
N ARG A 18 -0.37 1.40 3.59
CA ARG A 18 -0.05 0.48 2.48
C ARG A 18 0.30 1.25 1.21
N PHE A 19 -0.47 2.28 0.87
CA PHE A 19 -0.17 3.17 -0.25
C PHE A 19 1.08 4.02 0.00
N MET A 20 1.27 4.53 1.22
CA MET A 20 2.48 5.27 1.53
C MET A 20 3.74 4.40 1.41
N SER A 21 3.65 3.12 1.78
CA SER A 21 4.74 2.17 1.64
C SER A 21 5.10 1.88 0.18
N THR A 22 4.14 1.96 -0.75
CA THR A 22 4.41 1.83 -2.19
C THR A 22 5.00 3.10 -2.78
N TYR A 23 4.50 4.28 -2.40
CA TYR A 23 5.03 5.55 -2.89
C TYR A 23 6.44 5.83 -2.38
N ARG A 24 6.75 5.51 -1.11
CA ARG A 24 8.12 5.59 -0.58
C ARG A 24 9.11 4.69 -1.32
N LYS A 25 8.62 3.70 -2.07
CA LYS A 25 9.41 2.80 -2.89
C LYS A 25 9.43 3.20 -4.38
N GLY A 26 8.82 4.32 -4.75
CA GLY A 26 8.86 4.86 -6.11
C GLY A 26 7.85 4.23 -7.09
N LEU A 27 6.83 3.53 -6.60
CA LEU A 27 5.76 3.00 -7.46
C LEU A 27 4.87 4.15 -7.95
N ASN A 28 4.50 4.10 -9.23
CA ASN A 28 3.49 4.99 -9.81
C ASN A 28 2.07 4.63 -9.29
N GLY A 29 1.08 5.47 -9.58
CA GLY A 29 -0.28 5.30 -9.06
C GLY A 29 -0.93 3.95 -9.43
N GLU A 30 -0.78 3.52 -10.69
CA GLU A 30 -1.34 2.24 -11.16
C GLU A 30 -0.64 1.04 -10.53
N ALA A 31 0.70 1.06 -10.48
CA ALA A 31 1.51 0.03 -9.84
C ALA A 31 1.24 -0.05 -8.34
N ALA A 32 1.04 1.09 -7.67
CA ALA A 32 0.70 1.15 -6.26
C ALA A 32 -0.66 0.49 -5.99
N VAL A 33 -1.70 0.81 -6.78
CA VAL A 33 -3.02 0.18 -6.67
C VAL A 33 -2.92 -1.33 -6.87
N TRP A 34 -2.18 -1.78 -7.88
CA TRP A 34 -1.97 -3.20 -8.15
C TRP A 34 -1.25 -3.89 -7.00
N ALA A 35 -0.14 -3.31 -6.51
CA ALA A 35 0.66 -3.85 -5.43
C ALA A 35 -0.14 -3.99 -4.13
N VAL A 36 -0.92 -2.96 -3.76
CA VAL A 36 -1.77 -2.97 -2.56
C VAL A 36 -2.90 -4.01 -2.68
N ARG A 37 -3.43 -4.25 -3.88
CA ARG A 37 -4.44 -5.29 -4.12
C ARG A 37 -3.84 -6.70 -4.04
N LYS A 38 -2.62 -6.88 -4.56
CA LYS A 38 -1.93 -8.18 -4.56
C LYS A 38 -1.43 -8.55 -3.16
N GLN A 39 -1.03 -7.56 -2.36
CA GLN A 39 -0.49 -7.76 -1.04
C GLN A 39 -1.58 -7.93 0.03
N LYS A 40 -1.81 -9.18 0.44
CA LYS A 40 -2.83 -9.54 1.45
C LYS A 40 -2.32 -9.62 2.91
N GLN A 41 -1.01 -9.76 3.10
CA GLN A 41 -0.43 -10.20 4.39
C GLN A 41 0.31 -9.07 5.13
N HIS A 42 1.43 -8.56 4.59
CA HIS A 42 2.20 -7.50 5.22
C HIS A 42 1.77 -6.10 4.77
N CYS A 43 1.75 -5.12 5.68
CA CYS A 43 1.49 -3.71 5.36
C CYS A 43 2.67 -3.01 4.62
N SER A 44 3.53 -3.76 3.93
CA SER A 44 4.69 -3.22 3.22
C SER A 44 5.10 -4.13 2.06
N VAL A 45 5.13 -3.59 0.85
CA VAL A 45 5.59 -4.32 -0.35
C VAL A 45 7.08 -4.58 -0.26
N SER A 46 7.54 -5.83 -0.42
CA SER A 46 8.98 -6.11 -0.43
C SER A 46 9.64 -5.50 -1.66
N GLN A 47 10.93 -5.17 -1.56
CA GLN A 47 11.67 -4.57 -2.67
C GLN A 47 11.75 -5.53 -3.88
N THR A 48 11.88 -6.83 -3.62
CA THR A 48 11.80 -7.87 -4.66
C THR A 48 10.46 -7.87 -5.38
N ALA A 49 9.34 -7.79 -4.64
CA ALA A 49 8.01 -7.71 -5.23
C ALA A 49 7.79 -6.40 -5.99
N MET A 50 8.40 -5.29 -5.54
CA MET A 50 8.38 -4.03 -6.27
C MET A 50 9.07 -4.16 -7.63
N HIS A 51 10.27 -4.73 -7.68
CA HIS A 51 11.00 -4.90 -8.94
C HIS A 51 10.24 -5.77 -9.94
N SER A 52 9.59 -6.85 -9.48
CA SER A 52 8.76 -7.67 -10.38
C SER A 52 7.53 -6.93 -10.89
N ILE A 53 6.92 -6.05 -10.10
CA ILE A 53 5.76 -5.23 -10.52
C ILE A 53 6.17 -4.19 -11.54
N LEU A 54 7.27 -3.48 -11.30
CA LEU A 54 7.79 -2.48 -12.24
C LEU A 54 8.19 -3.11 -13.58
N ALA A 55 8.73 -4.33 -13.57
CA ALA A 55 9.09 -5.06 -14.78
C ALA A 55 7.89 -5.49 -15.65
N VAL A 56 6.68 -5.59 -15.07
CA VAL A 56 5.45 -5.95 -15.80
C VAL A 56 4.72 -4.71 -16.32
N LEU A 57 4.95 -3.55 -15.70
CA LEU A 57 4.24 -2.29 -16.00
C LEU A 57 5.04 -1.32 -16.90
N ASN A 58 6.32 -1.59 -17.11
CA ASN A 58 7.16 -0.95 -18.11
C ASN A 58 7.18 -1.79 -19.39
#